data_AF-B1KQZ9-F1
#
_entry.id   AF-B1KQZ9-F1
#
_cell.length_a   1.000
_cell.length_b   1.000
_cell.length_c   1.000
_cell.angle_alpha   90.00
_cell.angle_beta   90.00
_cell.angle_gamma   90.00
#
_symmetry.space_group_name_H-M   'P 1'
#
loop_
_entity.id
_entity.type
_entity.pdbx_description
1 polymer ?
#
loop_
_entity_poly.entity_id
_entity_poly.type
_entity_poly.pdbx_seq_one_letter_code
_entity_poly.pdbx_strand_id
1 'polypeptide(L)'
;MAYKQPKPLFEWKIDESDKELYLASILDDETILSAYGRYAHSSGSKLVSWQEFLAGEMNELVEKTMGEEVLMELLTQLKNLTK
;
A
#
# COMPACT_ATOMS: atom_id res chain seq x y z
N MET A 1 13.07 24.10 -6.82
CA MET A 1 13.17 22.79 -6.15
C MET A 1 12.90 21.70 -7.18
N ALA A 2 13.78 20.71 -7.32
CA ALA A 2 13.49 19.52 -8.13
C ALA A 2 12.58 18.60 -7.31
N TYR A 3 11.42 18.24 -7.88
CA TYR A 3 10.56 17.22 -7.28
C TYR A 3 11.33 15.89 -7.25
N LYS A 4 11.49 15.32 -6.05
CA LYS A 4 11.98 13.95 -5.89
C LYS A 4 10.75 13.07 -5.70
N GLN A 5 10.52 12.17 -6.64
CA GLN A 5 9.46 11.17 -6.51
C GLN A 5 9.78 10.26 -5.32
N PRO A 6 8.82 10.01 -4.42
CA PRO A 6 8.98 9.05 -3.35
C PRO A 6 9.31 7.67 -3.91
N LYS A 7 10.26 6.99 -3.27
CA LYS A 7 10.70 5.64 -3.62
C LYS A 7 10.01 4.64 -2.70
N PRO A 8 9.52 3.52 -3.24
CA PRO A 8 9.05 2.42 -2.41
C PRO A 8 10.23 1.80 -1.67
N LEU A 9 10.15 1.80 -0.34
CA LEU A 9 11.02 1.03 0.55
C LEU A 9 10.64 -0.44 0.52
N PHE A 10 9.33 -0.70 0.52
CA PHE A 10 8.73 -2.03 0.43
C PHE A 10 7.55 -1.99 -0.53
N GLU A 11 7.37 -3.04 -1.32
CA GLU A 11 6.27 -3.17 -2.28
C GLU A 11 5.72 -4.59 -2.24
N TRP A 12 4.40 -4.69 -2.21
CA TRP A 12 3.63 -5.91 -2.38
C TRP A 12 2.77 -5.78 -3.63
N LYS A 13 2.72 -6.84 -4.42
CA LYS A 13 1.96 -6.89 -5.66
C LYS A 13 1.23 -8.22 -5.77
N ILE A 14 -0.08 -8.17 -5.99
CA ILE A 14 -0.88 -9.34 -6.36
C ILE A 14 -1.35 -9.16 -7.79
N ASP A 15 -0.85 -10.04 -8.65
CA ASP A 15 -1.02 -9.97 -10.09
C ASP A 15 -1.64 -11.26 -10.63
N GLU A 16 -2.92 -11.49 -10.32
CA GLU A 16 -3.65 -12.65 -10.79
C GLU A 16 -4.27 -12.39 -12.16
N SER A 17 -4.11 -13.35 -13.10
CA SER A 17 -4.53 -13.17 -14.50
C SER A 17 -6.01 -12.80 -14.66
N ASP A 18 -6.85 -13.33 -13.77
CA ASP A 18 -8.31 -13.23 -13.80
C ASP A 18 -8.86 -12.10 -12.90
N LYS A 19 -8.04 -11.52 -12.02
CA LYS A 19 -8.48 -10.53 -11.01
C LYS A 19 -7.85 -9.15 -11.24
N GLU A 20 -8.29 -8.17 -10.46
CA GLU A 20 -7.66 -6.86 -10.44
C GLU A 20 -6.20 -6.96 -9.96
N LEU A 21 -5.35 -6.09 -10.51
CA LEU A 21 -4.00 -5.89 -10.03
C LEU A 21 -4.10 -5.08 -8.74
N TYR A 22 -3.54 -5.59 -7.66
CA TYR A 22 -3.41 -4.88 -6.39
C TYR A 22 -1.95 -4.62 -6.06
N LEU A 23 -1.66 -3.42 -5.60
CA LEU A 23 -0.34 -2.96 -5.21
C LEU A 23 -0.44 -2.20 -3.88
N ALA A 24 0.47 -2.50 -2.97
CA ALA A 24 0.68 -1.71 -1.76
C ALA A 24 2.17 -1.42 -1.57
N SER A 25 2.52 -0.20 -1.17
CA SER A 25 3.91 0.19 -1.00
C SER A 25 4.08 1.13 0.18
N ILE A 26 5.14 0.89 0.97
CA ILE A 26 5.63 1.84 1.96
C ILE A 26 6.64 2.75 1.25
N LEU A 27 6.38 4.05 1.22
CA LEU A 27 7.22 5.05 0.57
C LEU A 27 8.17 5.71 1.59
N ASP A 28 9.32 6.22 1.11
CA ASP A 28 10.32 6.87 1.97
C ASP A 28 9.94 8.26 2.49
N ASP A 29 8.82 8.83 2.01
CA ASP A 29 8.28 10.12 2.44
C ASP A 29 7.24 10.00 3.57
N GLU A 30 7.28 8.94 4.36
CA GLU A 30 6.35 8.67 5.46
C GLU A 30 4.89 8.44 5.00
N THR A 31 4.72 7.97 3.77
CA THR A 31 3.40 7.61 3.22
C THR A 31 3.32 6.14 2.81
N ILE A 32 2.09 5.64 2.71
CA ILE A 32 1.76 4.31 2.18
C ILE A 32 0.79 4.52 1.02
N LEU A 33 1.12 3.88 -0.10
CA LEU A 33 0.31 3.85 -1.30
C LEU A 33 -0.39 2.50 -1.39
N SER A 34 -1.69 2.49 -1.62
CA SER A 34 -2.43 1.33 -2.12
C SER A 34 -3.04 1.69 -3.46
N ALA A 35 -2.80 0.88 -4.48
CA ALA A 35 -3.32 1.09 -5.81
C ALA A 35 -3.95 -0.21 -6.33
N TYR A 36 -5.03 -0.07 -7.07
CA TYR A 36 -5.67 -1.18 -7.74
C TYR A 36 -6.11 -0.77 -9.14
N GLY A 37 -6.13 -1.74 -10.05
CA GLY A 37 -6.64 -1.54 -11.39
C GLY A 37 -5.89 -2.35 -12.42
N ARG A 38 -6.53 -3.42 -12.88
CA ARG A 38 -6.15 -4.11 -14.12
C ARG A 38 -7.09 -3.73 -15.27
N TYR A 39 -8.35 -3.50 -14.96
CA TYR A 39 -9.39 -3.12 -15.92
C TYR A 39 -9.67 -1.62 -15.77
N ALA A 40 -9.62 -0.87 -16.88
CA ALA A 40 -9.75 0.59 -16.90
C ALA A 40 -11.06 1.15 -16.31
N HIS A 41 -12.03 0.30 -16.00
CA HIS A 41 -13.32 0.67 -15.42
C HIS A 41 -13.36 0.68 -13.89
N SER A 42 -12.35 0.13 -13.20
CA SER A 42 -12.28 0.05 -11.73
C SER A 42 -10.85 0.25 -11.23
N SER A 43 -10.20 1.35 -11.61
CA SER A 43 -8.89 1.71 -11.08
C SER A 43 -9.02 2.75 -9.96
N GLY A 44 -8.24 2.60 -8.90
CA GLY A 44 -8.17 3.57 -7.83
C GLY A 44 -6.83 3.53 -7.13
N SER A 45 -6.50 4.62 -6.44
CA SER A 45 -5.35 4.68 -5.55
C SER A 45 -5.71 5.45 -4.29
N LYS A 46 -5.25 4.97 -3.14
CA LYS A 46 -5.34 5.64 -1.86
C LYS A 46 -3.91 5.83 -1.33
N LEU A 47 -3.63 7.05 -0.86
CA LEU A 47 -2.39 7.40 -0.20
C LEU A 47 -2.75 7.83 1.22
N VAL A 48 -2.03 7.30 2.21
CA VAL A 48 -2.21 7.65 3.63
C VAL A 48 -0.83 7.83 4.28
N SER A 49 -0.75 8.62 5.33
CA SER A 49 0.49 8.70 6.12
C SER A 49 0.74 7.42 6.92
N TRP A 50 1.98 7.20 7.35
CA TRP A 50 2.32 6.09 8.25
C TRP A 50 1.48 6.11 9.54
N GLN A 51 1.22 7.30 10.09
CA GLN A 51 0.41 7.44 11.30
C GLN A 51 -1.06 7.06 11.06
N GLU A 52 -1.64 7.51 9.95
CA GLU A 52 -3.02 7.15 9.59
C GLU A 52 -3.15 5.63 9.39
N PHE A 53 -2.20 5.01 8.70
CA PHE A 53 -2.20 3.55 8.51
C PHE A 53 -2.10 2.79 9.84
N LEU A 54 -1.22 3.23 10.75
CA LEU A 54 -1.12 2.66 12.09
C LEU A 54 -2.40 2.88 12.93
N ALA A 55 -3.15 3.95 12.66
CA ALA A 55 -4.44 4.22 13.28
C ALA A 55 -5.59 3.38 12.68
N GLY A 56 -5.32 2.56 11.66
CA GLY A 56 -6.28 1.67 11.03
C GLY A 56 -6.83 2.16 9.68
N GLU A 57 -6.43 3.36 9.24
CA GLU A 57 -6.86 3.88 7.95
C GLU A 57 -6.27 3.02 6.83
N MET A 58 -7.08 2.66 5.84
CA MET A 58 -6.70 1.76 4.72
C MET A 58 -6.45 0.29 5.09
N ASN A 59 -6.44 -0.11 6.36
CA ASN A 59 -6.21 -1.51 6.76
C ASN A 59 -7.26 -2.47 6.18
N GLU A 60 -8.55 -2.13 6.30
CA GLU A 60 -9.64 -2.95 5.76
C GLU A 60 -9.53 -3.10 4.23
N LEU A 61 -9.08 -2.05 3.54
CA LEU A 61 -8.88 -2.09 2.09
C LEU A 61 -7.77 -3.08 1.75
N VAL A 62 -6.61 -2.99 2.42
CA VAL A 62 -5.47 -3.89 2.19
C VAL A 62 -5.83 -5.33 2.55
N GLU A 63 -6.55 -5.56 3.64
CA GLU A 63 -6.99 -6.90 4.03
C GLU A 63 -7.93 -7.51 2.99
N LYS A 64 -8.94 -6.77 2.53
CA LYS A 64 -9.90 -7.28 1.53
C LYS A 64 -9.29 -7.52 0.17
N THR A 65 -8.31 -6.70 -0.23
CA THR A 65 -7.73 -6.73 -1.57
C THR A 65 -6.49 -7.61 -1.66
N MET A 66 -5.64 -7.59 -0.63
CA MET A 66 -4.36 -8.27 -0.58
C MET A 66 -4.28 -9.41 0.44
N GLY A 67 -5.25 -9.52 1.33
CA GLY A 67 -5.28 -10.52 2.39
C GLY A 67 -4.68 -10.03 3.71
N GLU A 68 -5.06 -10.71 4.79
CA GLU A 68 -4.60 -10.43 6.15
C GLU A 68 -3.08 -10.60 6.29
N GLU A 69 -2.48 -11.57 5.60
CA GLU A 69 -1.03 -11.83 5.65
C GLU A 69 -0.24 -10.60 5.18
N VAL A 70 -0.62 -10.02 4.03
CA VAL A 70 0.03 -8.81 3.49
C VAL A 70 -0.17 -7.61 4.41
N LEU A 71 -1.36 -7.46 4.99
CA LEU A 71 -1.62 -6.40 5.98
C LEU A 71 -0.71 -6.54 7.22
N MET A 72 -0.57 -7.76 7.75
CA MET A 72 0.31 -8.01 8.90
C MET A 72 1.78 -7.74 8.58
N GLU A 73 2.24 -8.13 7.39
CA GLU A 73 3.60 -7.81 6.93
C GLU A 73 3.81 -6.31 6.81
N LEU A 74 2.88 -5.57 6.18
CA LEU A 74 2.90 -4.11 6.07
C LEU A 74 3.02 -3.44 7.45
N LEU A 75 2.15 -3.81 8.39
CA LEU A 75 2.18 -3.28 9.75
C LEU A 75 3.49 -3.61 10.48
N THR A 76 4.04 -4.81 10.25
CA THR A 76 5.30 -5.23 10.87
C THR A 76 6.48 -4.44 10.32
N GLN A 77 6.58 -4.28 9.00
CA GLN A 77 7.63 -3.46 8.37
C GLN A 77 7.52 -2.00 8.80
N LEU A 78 6.31 -1.45 8.79
CA LEU A 78 6.06 -0.08 9.21
C LEU A 78 6.50 0.18 10.66
N LYS A 79 6.15 -0.72 11.59
CA LYS A 79 6.56 -0.62 12.99
C LYS A 79 8.08 -0.69 13.17
N ASN A 80 8.79 -1.45 12.33
CA ASN A 80 10.25 -1.50 12.35
C ASN A 80 10.90 -0.21 11.85
N LEU A 81 10.25 0.50 10.92
CA LEU A 81 10.71 1.79 10.39
C LEU A 81 10.44 2.95 11.35
N THR A 82 9.37 2.88 12.15
CA THR A 82 9.01 3.90 13.14
C THR A 82 9.68 3.71 14.51
N LYS A 83 10.62 2.77 14.63
CA LYS A 83 11.29 2.36 15.88
C LYS A 83 12.61 3.11 16.08
#